data_AF-A0A968LK02-F1
#
_entry.id   AF-A0A968LK02-F1
#
_cell.length_a   1.000
_cell.length_b   1.000
_cell.length_c   1.000
_cell.angle_alpha   90.00
_cell.angle_beta   90.00
_cell.angle_gamma   90.00
#
_symmetry.space_group_name_H-M   'P 1'
#
loop_
_entity.id
_entity.type
_entity.pdbx_description
1 polymer ?
#
loop_
_entity_poly.entity_id
_entity_poly.type
_entity_poly.pdbx_seq_one_letter_code
_entity_poly.pdbx_strand_id
1 'polypeptide(L)'
;MPFDFRQLSPVATQENLQASIYEHLTQARQRTLQLFDGVDAQIFRLQANPDFSPVGWHLGHIGFTEGLWLLEQGAGYAPLFPNYRRLFAADGLAKTERQHLPSFAEICDYLSQIRAAVWDYLEVAPLSTQAGLWYWLVQHESQHCETITWVLQLHYLHGQQPATFTLPLTNRDWPVPPSTTTPSAPPFLPPTPTMPNNMIYIEGGRFYVVTKG
;
A
#
# COMPACT_ATOMS: atom_id res chain seq x y z
N MET A 1 7.50 -18.56 37.76
CA MET A 1 7.37 -17.14 37.34
C MET A 1 7.02 -17.13 35.86
N PRO A 2 5.85 -16.63 35.44
CA PRO A 2 5.58 -16.49 34.01
C PRO A 2 6.45 -15.36 33.45
N PHE A 3 7.07 -15.60 32.30
CA PHE A 3 7.81 -14.59 31.54
C PHE A 3 6.83 -13.51 31.09
N ASP A 4 7.02 -12.26 31.52
CA ASP A 4 6.23 -11.12 31.06
C ASP A 4 6.82 -10.57 29.76
N PHE A 5 6.25 -10.99 28.63
CA PHE A 5 6.66 -10.54 27.29
C PHE A 5 6.45 -9.04 27.05
N ARG A 6 5.76 -8.31 27.94
CA ARG A 6 5.64 -6.83 27.82
C ARG A 6 6.96 -6.10 28.07
N GLN A 7 7.98 -6.78 28.60
CA GLN A 7 9.29 -6.19 28.91
C GLN A 7 10.30 -6.20 27.74
N LEU A 8 9.95 -6.73 26.56
CA LEU A 8 10.92 -6.91 25.45
C LEU A 8 10.63 -6.09 24.19
N SER A 9 9.96 -4.94 24.29
CA SER A 9 9.99 -3.95 23.21
C SER A 9 10.08 -2.55 23.82
N PRO A 10 11.11 -1.75 23.49
CA PRO A 10 11.08 -0.35 23.85
C PRO A 10 9.82 0.26 23.21
N VAL A 11 8.96 0.89 24.01
CA VAL A 11 7.86 1.71 23.49
C VAL A 11 8.50 2.67 22.50
N ALA A 12 8.10 2.59 21.22
CA ALA A 12 8.68 3.43 20.18
C ALA A 12 8.52 4.90 20.60
N THR A 13 9.63 5.65 20.64
CA THR A 13 9.59 7.07 20.94
C THR A 13 8.89 7.82 19.80
N GLN A 14 8.34 9.01 20.10
CA GLN A 14 7.74 9.89 19.10
C GLN A 14 8.69 10.13 17.92
N GLU A 15 9.96 10.44 18.20
CA GLU A 15 11.01 10.68 17.20
C GLU A 15 11.28 9.44 16.33
N ASN A 16 11.34 8.23 16.92
CA ASN A 16 11.53 7.00 16.17
C ASN A 16 10.31 6.69 15.26
N LEU A 17 9.10 6.94 15.75
CA LEU A 17 7.88 6.77 14.95
C LEU A 17 7.85 7.76 13.79
N GLN A 18 8.20 9.02 14.05
CA GLN A 18 8.25 10.07 13.03
C GLN A 18 9.23 9.72 11.92
N ALA A 19 10.46 9.35 12.26
CA ALA A 19 11.49 8.94 11.31
C ALA A 19 11.06 7.72 10.48
N SER A 20 10.50 6.70 11.14
CA SER A 20 9.99 5.50 10.47
C SER A 20 8.85 5.84 9.51
N ILE A 21 7.85 6.61 9.93
CA ILE A 21 6.70 6.98 9.10
C ILE A 21 7.16 7.79 7.88
N TYR A 22 8.07 8.76 8.09
CA TYR A 22 8.65 9.55 7.01
C TYR A 22 9.32 8.67 5.96
N GLU A 23 10.15 7.72 6.40
CA GLU A 23 10.84 6.78 5.51
C GLU A 23 9.83 5.92 4.72
N HIS A 24 8.86 5.31 5.40
CA HIS A 24 7.89 4.42 4.75
C HIS A 24 7.00 5.14 3.73
N LEU A 25 6.49 6.33 4.06
CA LEU A 25 5.68 7.13 3.14
C LEU A 25 6.49 7.68 1.96
N THR A 26 7.77 7.99 2.18
CA THR A 26 8.70 8.40 1.11
C THR A 26 8.93 7.24 0.14
N GLN A 27 9.27 6.05 0.67
CA GLN A 27 9.47 4.85 -0.15
C GLN A 27 8.19 4.43 -0.89
N ALA A 28 7.03 4.50 -0.23
CA ALA A 28 5.74 4.18 -0.84
C ALA A 28 5.50 5.08 -2.07
N ARG A 29 5.58 6.41 -1.90
CA ARG A 29 5.39 7.38 -2.99
C ARG A 29 6.39 7.19 -4.12
N GLN A 30 7.66 6.94 -3.80
CA GLN A 30 8.68 6.68 -4.81
C GLN A 30 8.33 5.46 -5.67
N ARG A 31 7.93 4.35 -5.04
CA ARG A 31 7.50 3.14 -5.75
C ARG A 31 6.24 3.37 -6.58
N THR A 32 5.28 4.13 -6.05
CA THR A 32 4.07 4.51 -6.78
C THR A 32 4.41 5.27 -8.07
N LEU A 33 5.25 6.30 -7.97
CA LEU A 33 5.62 7.12 -9.13
C LEU A 33 6.43 6.34 -10.17
N GLN A 34 7.27 5.38 -9.75
CA GLN A 34 8.02 4.52 -10.66
C GLN A 34 7.12 3.66 -11.57
N LEU A 35 5.90 3.31 -11.14
CA LEU A 35 4.94 2.56 -11.98
C LEU A 35 4.46 3.34 -13.20
N PHE A 36 4.63 4.67 -13.19
CA PHE A 36 4.22 5.55 -14.29
C PHE A 36 5.36 5.84 -15.28
N ASP A 37 6.56 5.30 -15.07
CA ASP A 37 7.64 5.42 -16.05
C ASP A 37 7.23 4.74 -17.37
N GLY A 38 7.32 5.49 -18.47
CA GLY A 38 6.88 5.02 -19.79
C GLY A 38 5.37 4.91 -20.01
N VAL A 39 4.53 5.31 -19.05
CA VAL A 39 3.07 5.32 -19.22
C VAL A 39 2.65 6.54 -20.04
N ASP A 40 2.04 6.32 -21.20
CA ASP A 40 1.56 7.41 -22.04
C ASP A 40 0.27 8.07 -21.46
N ALA A 41 -0.01 9.29 -21.93
CA ALA A 41 -1.14 10.07 -21.46
C ALA A 41 -2.51 9.47 -21.78
N GLN A 42 -2.62 8.59 -22.77
CA GLN A 42 -3.87 7.90 -23.10
C GLN A 42 -4.11 6.77 -22.10
N ILE A 43 -3.13 5.88 -21.90
CA ILE A 43 -3.19 4.78 -20.92
C ILE A 43 -3.43 5.33 -19.51
N PHE A 44 -2.82 6.46 -19.18
CA PHE A 44 -3.04 7.13 -17.90
C PHE A 44 -4.53 7.38 -17.58
N ARG A 45 -5.33 7.67 -18.62
CA ARG A 45 -6.74 8.06 -18.52
C ARG A 45 -7.72 6.97 -18.89
N LEU A 46 -7.29 6.01 -19.68
CA LEU A 46 -8.15 5.00 -20.26
C LEU A 46 -8.49 3.93 -19.23
N GLN A 47 -9.73 3.48 -19.25
CA GLN A 47 -10.15 2.32 -18.48
C GLN A 47 -9.77 1.03 -19.21
N ALA A 48 -9.00 0.14 -18.58
CA ALA A 48 -8.68 -1.17 -19.14
C ALA A 48 -9.88 -2.14 -19.10
N ASN A 49 -10.73 -2.02 -18.07
CA ASN A 49 -11.88 -2.89 -17.81
C ASN A 49 -12.92 -2.15 -16.92
N PRO A 50 -14.25 -2.32 -17.13
CA PRO A 50 -15.30 -1.66 -16.35
C PRO A 50 -15.18 -1.77 -14.82
N ASP A 51 -14.59 -2.86 -14.32
CA ASP A 51 -14.42 -3.13 -12.89
C ASP A 51 -13.23 -2.36 -12.29
N PHE A 52 -12.37 -1.75 -13.09
CA PHE A 52 -11.20 -1.00 -12.63
C PHE A 52 -11.30 0.49 -12.99
N SER A 53 -10.72 1.35 -12.16
CA SER A 53 -10.57 2.75 -12.55
C SER A 53 -9.29 2.90 -13.39
N PRO A 54 -9.15 3.98 -14.19
CA PRO A 54 -7.88 4.27 -14.87
C PRO A 54 -6.73 4.41 -13.87
N VAL A 55 -5.51 4.13 -14.30
CA VAL A 55 -4.32 4.21 -13.43
C VAL A 55 -4.11 5.62 -12.87
N GLY A 56 -4.44 6.66 -13.63
CA GLY A 56 -4.39 8.05 -13.15
C GLY A 56 -5.41 8.37 -12.07
N TRP A 57 -6.57 7.69 -12.06
CA TRP A 57 -7.54 7.84 -10.98
C TRP A 57 -6.99 7.25 -9.68
N HIS A 58 -6.36 6.08 -9.75
CA HIS A 58 -5.72 5.47 -8.58
C HIS A 58 -4.62 6.36 -8.01
N LEU A 59 -3.79 6.98 -8.86
CA LEU A 59 -2.77 7.92 -8.43
C LEU A 59 -3.35 9.14 -7.69
N GLY A 60 -4.39 9.77 -8.23
CA GLY A 60 -5.06 10.88 -7.55
C GLY A 60 -5.82 10.45 -6.28
N HIS A 61 -6.40 9.26 -6.26
CA HIS A 61 -7.09 8.70 -5.10
C HIS A 61 -6.18 8.49 -3.89
N ILE A 62 -4.91 8.12 -4.11
CA ILE A 62 -3.89 8.05 -3.05
C ILE A 62 -3.76 9.42 -2.36
N GLY A 63 -3.59 10.49 -3.14
CA GLY A 63 -3.51 11.86 -2.63
C GLY A 63 -4.77 12.29 -1.88
N PHE A 64 -5.94 11.95 -2.42
CA PHE A 64 -7.21 12.28 -1.78
C PHE A 64 -7.35 11.62 -0.43
N THR A 65 -7.00 10.33 -0.35
CA THR A 65 -7.11 9.55 0.88
C THR A 65 -6.11 10.04 1.94
N GLU A 66 -4.88 10.33 1.53
CA GLU A 66 -3.85 10.89 2.41
C GLU A 66 -4.28 12.26 2.99
N GLY A 67 -4.71 13.18 2.12
CA GLY A 67 -5.19 14.50 2.53
C GLY A 67 -6.44 14.45 3.42
N LEU A 68 -7.42 13.62 3.07
CA LEU A 68 -8.64 13.45 3.85
C LEU A 68 -8.33 12.99 5.27
N TRP A 69 -7.55 11.92 5.43
CA TRP A 69 -7.37 11.31 6.74
C TRP A 69 -6.36 12.04 7.62
N LEU A 70 -5.27 12.56 7.05
CA LEU A 70 -4.24 13.23 7.85
C LEU A 70 -4.52 14.71 8.03
N LEU A 71 -4.84 15.43 6.97
CA LEU A 71 -4.99 16.89 7.03
C LEU A 71 -6.38 17.27 7.53
N GLU A 72 -7.45 16.70 6.95
CA GLU A 72 -8.80 17.07 7.35
C GLU A 72 -9.21 16.40 8.67
N GLN A 73 -9.14 15.07 8.75
CA GLN A 73 -9.59 14.35 9.96
C GLN A 73 -8.56 14.37 11.08
N GLY A 74 -7.26 14.31 10.76
CA GLY A 74 -6.18 14.33 11.75
C GLY A 74 -5.87 15.72 12.28
N ALA A 75 -5.54 16.66 11.38
CA ALA A 75 -5.13 18.01 11.73
C ALA A 75 -6.28 19.02 11.85
N GLY A 76 -7.48 18.68 11.38
CA GLY A 76 -8.64 19.58 11.39
C GLY A 76 -8.58 20.68 10.33
N TYR A 77 -7.73 20.53 9.30
CA TYR A 77 -7.60 21.52 8.23
C TYR A 77 -8.77 21.45 7.24
N ALA A 78 -9.04 22.56 6.56
CA ALA A 78 -9.93 22.55 5.41
C ALA A 78 -9.31 21.73 4.25
N PRO A 79 -10.12 21.14 3.36
CA PRO A 79 -9.61 20.45 2.19
C PRO A 79 -8.73 21.36 1.34
N LEU A 80 -7.49 20.95 1.04
CA LEU A 80 -6.57 21.72 0.18
C LEU A 80 -7.09 21.78 -1.27
N PHE A 81 -7.72 20.69 -1.75
CA PHE A 81 -8.23 20.57 -3.12
C PHE A 81 -9.70 20.13 -3.12
N PRO A 82 -10.64 20.98 -2.68
CA PRO A 82 -12.04 20.61 -2.54
C PRO A 82 -12.69 20.21 -3.88
N ASN A 83 -12.22 20.79 -4.99
CA ASN A 83 -12.64 20.47 -6.36
C ASN A 83 -12.29 19.04 -6.79
N TYR A 84 -11.27 18.42 -6.17
CA TYR A 84 -10.84 17.06 -6.49
C TYR A 84 -11.58 15.98 -5.70
N ARG A 85 -12.35 16.34 -4.67
CA ARG A 85 -13.11 15.37 -3.87
C ARG A 85 -14.03 14.51 -4.72
N ARG A 86 -14.86 15.12 -5.57
CA ARG A 86 -15.76 14.35 -6.44
C ARG A 86 -14.99 13.44 -7.39
N LEU A 87 -13.84 13.91 -7.88
CA LEU A 87 -13.03 13.17 -8.84
C LEU A 87 -12.38 11.93 -8.22
N PHE A 88 -11.80 12.05 -7.03
CA PHE A 88 -10.94 11.03 -6.43
C PHE A 88 -11.54 10.29 -5.23
N ALA A 89 -12.66 10.74 -4.66
CA ALA A 89 -13.37 9.95 -3.66
C ALA A 89 -13.89 8.63 -4.29
N ALA A 90 -13.75 7.53 -3.55
CA ALA A 90 -14.14 6.21 -4.05
C ALA A 90 -15.65 6.09 -4.37
N ASP A 91 -16.47 6.93 -3.73
CA ASP A 91 -17.91 7.08 -3.91
C ASP A 91 -18.31 8.35 -4.70
N GLY A 92 -17.33 9.11 -5.23
CA GLY A 92 -17.58 10.40 -5.89
C GLY A 92 -18.11 10.30 -7.33
N LEU A 93 -17.51 9.45 -8.16
CA LEU A 93 -17.93 9.19 -9.54
C LEU A 93 -18.06 7.68 -9.77
N ALA A 94 -18.97 7.26 -10.65
CA ALA A 94 -19.02 5.87 -11.10
C ALA A 94 -17.72 5.51 -11.85
N LYS A 95 -17.29 4.24 -11.80
CA LYS A 95 -16.01 3.82 -12.40
C LYS A 95 -15.89 4.20 -13.89
N THR A 96 -16.98 4.07 -14.64
CA THR A 96 -17.08 4.40 -16.07
C THR A 96 -16.85 5.88 -16.36
N GLU A 97 -17.08 6.77 -15.39
CA GLU A 97 -16.96 8.23 -15.54
C GLU A 97 -15.55 8.76 -15.17
N ARG A 98 -14.68 7.91 -14.59
CA ARG A 98 -13.36 8.28 -14.02
C ARG A 98 -12.25 8.50 -15.06
N GLN A 99 -12.59 8.70 -16.32
CA GLN A 99 -11.62 8.84 -17.42
C GLN A 99 -11.27 10.30 -17.74
N HIS A 100 -12.09 11.26 -17.28
CA HIS A 100 -11.87 12.70 -17.46
C HIS A 100 -10.91 13.25 -16.40
N LEU A 101 -9.64 12.83 -16.47
CA LEU A 101 -8.64 13.13 -15.45
C LEU A 101 -7.79 14.38 -15.81
N PRO A 102 -7.22 15.08 -14.81
CA PRO A 102 -6.12 16.02 -14.97
C PRO A 102 -4.84 15.35 -15.44
N SER A 103 -3.87 16.09 -15.98
CA SER A 103 -2.61 15.50 -16.49
C SER A 103 -1.80 14.78 -15.41
N PHE A 104 -0.91 13.85 -15.82
CA PHE A 104 0.02 13.21 -14.88
C PHE A 104 0.82 14.24 -14.08
N ALA A 105 1.35 15.27 -14.75
CA ALA A 105 2.09 16.35 -14.10
C ALA A 105 1.24 17.11 -13.06
N GLU A 106 -0.02 17.40 -13.39
CA GLU A 106 -0.96 18.08 -12.49
C GLU A 106 -1.34 17.22 -11.28
N ILE A 107 -1.50 15.90 -11.47
CA ILE A 107 -1.73 14.98 -10.35
C ILE A 107 -0.45 14.84 -9.50
N CYS A 108 0.75 14.82 -10.10
CA CYS A 108 2.01 14.83 -9.35
C CYS A 108 2.19 16.10 -8.52
N ASP A 109 1.82 17.26 -9.07
CA ASP A 109 1.84 18.53 -8.33
C ASP A 109 0.83 18.53 -7.17
N TYR A 110 -0.40 18.07 -7.44
CA TYR A 110 -1.40 17.84 -6.39
C TYR A 110 -0.87 16.93 -5.27
N LEU A 111 -0.24 15.80 -5.62
CA LEU A 111 0.33 14.86 -4.66
C LEU A 111 1.49 15.47 -3.86
N SER A 112 2.33 16.30 -4.48
CA SER A 112 3.46 16.93 -3.82
C SER A 112 2.98 17.97 -2.79
N GLN A 113 1.95 18.74 -3.13
CA GLN A 113 1.35 19.74 -2.23
C GLN A 113 0.67 19.08 -1.03
N ILE A 114 -0.09 18.00 -1.24
CA ILE A 114 -0.64 17.20 -0.13
C ILE A 114 0.49 16.67 0.75
N ARG A 115 1.53 16.08 0.15
CA ARG A 115 2.63 15.47 0.91
C ARG A 115 3.42 16.51 1.72
N ALA A 116 3.62 17.71 1.18
CA ALA A 116 4.29 18.80 1.89
C ALA A 116 3.50 19.18 3.16
N ALA A 117 2.19 19.40 3.06
CA ALA A 117 1.34 19.69 4.21
C ALA A 117 1.30 18.53 5.23
N VAL A 118 1.40 17.28 4.75
CA VAL A 118 1.48 16.09 5.60
C VAL A 118 2.79 16.05 6.38
N TRP A 119 3.90 16.52 5.81
CA TRP A 119 5.17 16.66 6.53
C TRP A 119 5.09 17.70 7.62
N ASP A 120 4.48 18.86 7.36
CA ASP A 120 4.25 19.87 8.40
C ASP A 120 3.40 19.30 9.54
N TYR A 121 2.37 18.52 9.22
CA TYR A 121 1.54 17.87 10.24
C TYR A 121 2.28 16.76 11.00
N LEU A 122 3.15 15.99 10.34
CA LEU A 122 3.92 14.91 10.94
C LEU A 122 4.80 15.40 12.11
N GLU A 123 5.28 16.65 12.07
CA GLU A 123 6.08 17.26 13.14
C GLU A 123 5.32 17.42 14.46
N VAL A 124 4.00 17.62 14.40
CA VAL A 124 3.16 17.94 15.56
C VAL A 124 2.09 16.88 15.86
N ALA A 125 1.95 15.88 14.98
CA ALA A 125 0.94 14.84 15.11
C ALA A 125 1.15 13.99 16.38
N PRO A 126 0.08 13.64 17.13
CA PRO A 126 0.18 12.77 18.30
C PRO A 126 0.35 11.29 17.86
N LEU A 127 1.55 10.90 17.43
CA LEU A 127 1.83 9.59 16.85
C LEU A 127 1.62 8.43 17.83
N SER A 128 1.70 8.68 19.13
CA SER A 128 1.37 7.68 20.16
C SER A 128 -0.05 7.12 20.03
N THR A 129 -0.99 7.90 19.46
CA THR A 129 -2.37 7.46 19.21
C THR A 129 -2.68 7.33 17.72
N GLN A 130 -1.97 8.03 16.85
CA GLN A 130 -2.26 8.05 15.42
C GLN A 130 -1.41 7.10 14.57
N ALA A 131 -0.29 6.57 15.06
CA ALA A 131 0.66 5.80 14.23
C ALA A 131 0.00 4.70 13.39
N GLY A 132 -1.04 4.03 13.91
CA GLY A 132 -1.81 3.04 13.16
C GLY A 132 -2.44 3.58 11.87
N LEU A 133 -2.98 4.81 11.89
CA LEU A 133 -3.53 5.48 10.70
C LEU A 133 -2.44 5.81 9.68
N TRP A 134 -1.28 6.30 10.14
CA TRP A 134 -0.14 6.60 9.28
C TRP A 134 0.38 5.34 8.57
N TYR A 135 0.55 4.23 9.28
CA TYR A 135 0.94 2.96 8.67
C TYR A 135 -0.17 2.33 7.83
N TRP A 136 -1.44 2.59 8.14
CA TRP A 136 -2.54 2.20 7.26
C TRP A 136 -2.48 2.93 5.91
N LEU A 137 -2.11 4.22 5.88
CA LEU A 137 -1.94 4.96 4.63
C LEU A 137 -0.78 4.44 3.78
N VAL A 138 0.34 4.03 4.40
CA VAL A 138 1.43 3.34 3.69
C VAL A 138 0.91 2.06 3.02
N GLN A 139 0.08 1.29 3.74
CA GLN A 139 -0.53 0.07 3.20
C GLN A 139 -1.57 0.38 2.11
N HIS A 140 -2.37 1.43 2.27
CA HIS A 140 -3.35 1.88 1.27
C HIS A 140 -2.65 2.26 -0.04
N GLU A 141 -1.59 3.07 0.02
CA GLU A 141 -0.80 3.42 -1.16
C GLU A 141 -0.19 2.15 -1.81
N SER A 142 0.28 1.20 -1.01
CA SER A 142 0.80 -0.09 -1.51
C SER A 142 -0.28 -0.95 -2.19
N GLN A 143 -1.50 -0.99 -1.66
CA GLN A 143 -2.64 -1.69 -2.28
C GLN A 143 -3.03 -1.04 -3.63
N HIS A 144 -2.93 0.29 -3.71
CA HIS A 144 -3.13 0.98 -4.96
C HIS A 144 -1.99 0.76 -5.96
N CYS A 145 -0.73 0.63 -5.52
CA CYS A 145 0.38 0.21 -6.38
C CYS A 145 0.13 -1.18 -6.99
N GLU A 146 -0.32 -2.13 -6.19
CA GLU A 146 -0.72 -3.45 -6.70
C GLU A 146 -1.81 -3.30 -7.75
N THR A 147 -2.90 -2.57 -7.44
CA THR A 147 -4.00 -2.34 -8.38
C THR A 147 -3.54 -1.67 -9.68
N ILE A 148 -2.68 -0.65 -9.61
CA ILE A 148 -2.11 0.03 -10.78
C ILE A 148 -1.31 -0.96 -11.63
N THR A 149 -0.49 -1.81 -11.00
CA THR A 149 0.29 -2.84 -11.70
C THR A 149 -0.62 -3.81 -12.46
N TRP A 150 -1.71 -4.26 -11.82
CA TRP A 150 -2.73 -5.11 -12.45
C TRP A 150 -3.39 -4.42 -13.65
N VAL A 151 -3.79 -3.15 -13.51
CA VAL A 151 -4.45 -2.40 -14.60
C VAL A 151 -3.50 -2.14 -15.77
N LEU A 152 -2.23 -1.81 -15.50
CA LEU A 152 -1.20 -1.69 -16.54
C LEU A 152 -1.00 -3.02 -17.28
N GLN A 153 -1.00 -4.14 -16.56
CA GLN A 153 -0.92 -5.47 -17.17
C GLN A 153 -2.14 -5.77 -18.06
N LEU A 154 -3.34 -5.34 -17.67
CA LEU A 154 -4.53 -5.50 -18.52
C LEU A 154 -4.42 -4.71 -19.83
N HIS A 155 -3.93 -3.46 -19.78
CA HIS A 155 -3.67 -2.69 -21.00
C HIS A 155 -2.66 -3.39 -21.92
N TYR A 156 -1.57 -3.92 -21.34
CA TYR A 156 -0.57 -4.69 -22.07
C TYR A 156 -1.20 -5.91 -22.78
N LEU A 157 -2.02 -6.70 -22.08
CA LEU A 157 -2.70 -7.87 -22.64
C LEU A 157 -3.72 -7.52 -23.74
N HIS A 158 -4.30 -6.32 -23.71
CA HIS A 158 -5.21 -5.83 -24.75
C HIS A 158 -4.49 -5.24 -25.97
N GLY A 159 -3.15 -5.33 -26.04
CA GLY A 159 -2.36 -4.78 -27.15
C GLY A 159 -2.24 -3.26 -27.12
N GLN A 160 -2.65 -2.62 -26.03
CA GLN A 160 -2.48 -1.19 -25.79
C GLN A 160 -1.12 -0.99 -25.10
N GLN A 161 -0.05 -1.08 -25.88
CA GLN A 161 1.32 -1.04 -25.39
C GLN A 161 1.71 0.37 -24.94
N PRO A 162 2.15 0.58 -23.69
CA PRO A 162 3.04 1.68 -23.38
C PRO A 162 4.40 1.38 -24.04
N ALA A 163 5.00 2.37 -24.71
CA ALA A 163 6.18 2.16 -25.55
C ALA A 163 7.41 1.60 -24.81
N THR A 164 7.44 1.65 -23.47
CA THR A 164 8.61 1.25 -22.67
C THR A 164 8.26 0.54 -21.35
N PHE A 165 7.00 0.14 -21.10
CA PHE A 165 6.65 -0.53 -19.84
C PHE A 165 7.23 -1.94 -19.79
N THR A 166 8.36 -2.08 -19.09
CA THR A 166 8.90 -3.38 -18.71
C THR A 166 8.46 -3.64 -17.29
N LEU A 167 7.54 -4.58 -17.10
CA LEU A 167 7.22 -5.04 -15.75
C LEU A 167 8.51 -5.47 -15.05
N PRO A 168 8.77 -5.06 -13.79
CA PRO A 168 9.94 -5.51 -13.04
C PRO A 168 9.83 -6.99 -12.61
N LEU A 169 8.96 -7.78 -13.26
CA LEU A 169 8.77 -9.20 -13.00
C LEU A 169 9.99 -10.07 -13.35
N THR A 170 11.08 -9.49 -13.90
CA THR A 170 12.33 -10.23 -14.08
C THR A 170 13.07 -10.47 -12.78
N ASN A 171 12.79 -9.70 -11.72
CA ASN A 171 13.44 -9.94 -10.45
C ASN A 171 12.60 -10.92 -9.62
N ARG A 172 12.98 -12.21 -9.69
CA ARG A 172 12.56 -13.26 -8.75
C ARG A 172 13.12 -13.03 -7.34
N ASP A 173 13.27 -11.78 -6.92
CA ASP A 173 13.69 -11.37 -5.58
C ASP A 173 12.47 -11.30 -4.65
N TRP A 174 11.50 -12.20 -4.83
CA TRP A 174 10.72 -12.60 -3.67
C TRP A 174 11.76 -13.16 -2.69
N PRO A 175 11.84 -12.69 -1.44
CA PRO A 175 12.73 -13.30 -0.47
C PRO A 175 12.26 -14.73 -0.28
N VAL A 176 12.87 -15.64 -1.03
CA VAL A 176 12.87 -17.05 -0.68
C VAL A 176 13.64 -17.04 0.63
N PRO A 177 13.00 -17.35 1.78
CA PRO A 177 13.75 -17.49 3.01
C PRO A 177 14.90 -18.46 2.69
N PRO A 178 16.15 -18.15 3.07
CA PRO A 178 17.23 -19.09 2.85
C PRO A 178 16.77 -20.44 3.41
N SER A 179 17.02 -21.51 2.67
CA SER A 179 16.80 -22.88 3.14
C SER A 179 17.77 -23.16 4.28
N THR A 180 17.62 -22.47 5.41
CA THR A 180 18.46 -22.59 6.58
C THR A 180 17.77 -23.51 7.56
N THR A 181 18.47 -24.61 7.82
CA THR A 181 18.27 -25.60 8.87
C THR A 181 16.98 -26.41 8.77
N THR A 182 17.14 -27.65 8.32
CA THR A 182 16.33 -28.77 8.80
C THR A 182 16.24 -28.64 10.32
N PRO A 183 15.05 -28.47 10.92
CA PRO A 183 14.93 -28.57 12.36
C PRO A 183 15.43 -29.98 12.74
N SER A 184 16.34 -30.07 13.72
CA SER A 184 16.62 -31.36 14.35
C SER A 184 15.28 -31.93 14.82
N ALA A 185 14.97 -33.16 14.44
CA ALA A 185 13.71 -33.80 14.79
C ALA A 185 13.43 -33.62 16.29
N PRO A 186 12.26 -33.09 16.69
CA PRO A 186 11.91 -33.02 18.10
C PRO A 186 11.92 -34.44 18.67
N PRO A 187 12.46 -34.65 19.89
CA PRO A 187 12.42 -35.95 20.52
C PRO A 187 10.95 -36.26 20.84
N PHE A 188 10.43 -37.28 20.16
CA PHE A 188 9.04 -37.78 20.20
C PHE A 188 8.03 -36.97 19.39
N LEU A 189 7.85 -37.36 18.13
CA LEU A 189 6.58 -37.20 17.42
C LEU A 189 5.75 -38.49 17.60
N PRO A 190 4.45 -38.42 17.93
CA PRO A 190 3.55 -39.54 17.69
C PRO A 190 3.56 -39.91 16.20
N PRO A 191 3.21 -41.16 15.82
CA PRO A 191 3.25 -41.56 14.41
C PRO A 191 2.39 -40.61 13.57
N THR A 192 3.05 -39.84 12.69
CA THR A 192 2.38 -38.97 11.73
C THR A 192 1.56 -39.85 10.79
N PRO A 193 0.28 -39.54 10.52
CA PRO A 193 -0.47 -40.26 9.49
C PRO A 193 0.28 -40.17 8.16
N THR A 194 0.29 -41.24 7.37
CA THR A 194 0.87 -41.25 6.02
C THR A 194 0.09 -40.26 5.14
N MET A 195 0.72 -39.13 4.84
CA MET A 195 0.18 -38.08 3.98
C MET A 195 0.77 -38.20 2.56
N PRO A 196 0.06 -37.73 1.52
CA PRO A 196 0.65 -37.58 0.18
C PRO A 196 1.91 -36.71 0.22
N ASN A 197 2.87 -36.95 -0.69
CA ASN A 197 4.19 -36.28 -0.73
C ASN A 197 4.18 -34.73 -0.79
N ASN A 198 3.01 -34.10 -0.94
CA ASN A 198 2.85 -32.65 -1.10
C ASN A 198 2.05 -32.00 0.04
N MET A 199 1.89 -32.68 1.18
CA MET A 199 1.18 -32.13 2.33
C MET A 199 2.05 -32.13 3.58
N ILE A 200 1.99 -31.04 4.33
CA ILE A 200 2.59 -30.94 5.66
C ILE A 200 1.46 -31.03 6.67
N TYR A 201 1.61 -31.93 7.65
CA TYR A 201 0.67 -32.04 8.76
C TYR A 201 0.91 -30.89 9.75
N ILE A 202 -0.12 -30.07 10.00
CA ILE A 202 -0.12 -29.08 11.08
C ILE A 202 -0.90 -29.70 12.24
N GLU A 203 -0.23 -29.89 13.36
CA GLU A 203 -0.84 -30.50 14.55
C GLU A 203 -2.01 -29.65 15.07
N GLY A 204 -3.13 -30.31 15.38
CA GLY A 204 -4.29 -29.64 15.97
C GLY A 204 -4.01 -29.15 17.39
N GLY A 205 -4.46 -27.94 17.71
CA GLY A 205 -4.25 -27.35 19.04
C GLY A 205 -4.91 -25.99 19.17
N ARG A 206 -4.72 -25.34 20.33
CA ARG A 206 -5.13 -23.95 20.53
C ARG A 206 -4.11 -23.04 19.87
N PHE A 207 -4.58 -22.16 19.01
CA PHE A 207 -3.77 -21.11 18.39
C PHE A 207 -4.47 -19.76 18.54
N TYR A 208 -3.69 -18.69 18.54
CA TYR A 208 -4.22 -17.34 18.58
C TYR A 208 -4.58 -16.91 17.16
N VAL A 209 -5.83 -16.47 16.98
CA VAL A 209 -6.27 -15.76 15.78
C VAL A 209 -6.43 -14.31 16.17
N VAL A 210 -5.76 -13.43 15.44
CA VAL A 210 -6.01 -11.99 15.58
C VAL A 210 -7.39 -11.72 14.99
N THR A 211 -8.40 -11.59 15.85
CA THR A 211 -9.74 -11.16 15.47
C THR A 211 -9.78 -9.63 15.44
N LYS A 212 -10.35 -9.02 14.39
CA LYS A 212 -10.62 -7.58 14.38
C LYS A 212 -11.54 -7.26 15.57
N GLY A 213 -11.06 -6.43 16.49
CA GLY A 213 -11.86 -5.84 17.57
C GLY A 213 -12.70 -4.68 17.08
#